data_AF-A0A3D3PC38-F1
#
_entry.id   AF-A0A3D3PC38-F1
#
_cell.length_a   1.000
_cell.length_b   1.000
_cell.length_c   1.000
_cell.angle_alpha   90.00
_cell.angle_beta   90.00
_cell.angle_gamma   90.00
#
_symmetry.space_group_name_H-M   'P 1'
#
loop_
_entity.id
_entity.type
_entity.pdbx_description
1 polymer ?
#
loop_
_entity_poly.entity_id
_entity_poly.type
_entity_poly.pdbx_seq_one_letter_code
_entity_poly.pdbx_strand_id
1 'polypeptide(L)'
;MILYIERTDVDKPVLVKTYSSKGRNFQSALKSAQGINYNYQQVDSVLAFDRTMHVSRNVLWRDQEIRLTLRVPLNTRLVFDGDMDWYLRDVNLWECRPENVSHDAPLHMKMTNEGLQCDTLVVK
;
A
#
# COMPACT_ATOMS: atom_id res chain seq x y z
N MET A 1 4.03 2.07 8.13
CA MET A 1 2.90 1.83 7.20
C MET A 1 3.18 0.53 6.48
N ILE A 2 2.14 -0.24 6.20
CA ILE A 2 2.22 -1.45 5.39
C ILE A 2 1.16 -1.38 4.28
N LEU A 3 1.52 -1.72 3.04
CA LEU A 3 0.63 -1.75 1.89
C LEU A 3 0.48 -3.18 1.35
N TYR A 4 -0.78 -3.61 1.22
CA TYR A 4 -1.16 -4.86 0.57
C TYR A 4 -1.88 -4.53 -0.73
N ILE A 5 -1.69 -5.38 -1.73
CA ILE A 5 -2.45 -5.30 -2.97
C ILE A 5 -3.24 -6.59 -3.13
N GLU A 6 -4.56 -6.46 -3.26
CA GLU A 6 -5.48 -7.61 -3.32
C GLU A 6 -6.34 -7.53 -4.58
N ARG A 7 -6.79 -8.68 -5.08
CA ARG A 7 -7.83 -8.72 -6.11
C ARG A 7 -9.17 -8.30 -5.51
N THR A 8 -9.97 -7.56 -6.28
CA THR A 8 -11.40 -7.37 -5.98
C THR A 8 -12.28 -7.94 -7.07
N ASP A 9 -13.49 -8.35 -6.67
CA ASP A 9 -14.56 -8.79 -7.57
C ASP A 9 -15.44 -7.64 -8.06
N VAL A 10 -15.22 -6.40 -7.58
CA VAL A 10 -15.90 -5.21 -8.11
C VAL A 10 -15.08 -4.58 -9.24
N ASP A 11 -15.75 -3.91 -10.17
CA ASP A 11 -15.11 -3.33 -11.37
C ASP A 11 -14.27 -2.07 -11.09
N LYS A 12 -14.16 -1.63 -9.83
CA LYS A 12 -13.47 -0.40 -9.45
C LYS A 12 -12.42 -0.66 -8.38
N PRO A 13 -11.24 0.00 -8.45
CA PRO A 13 -10.28 -0.06 -7.37
C PRO A 13 -10.84 0.50 -6.06
N VAL A 14 -10.50 -0.12 -4.93
CA VAL A 14 -10.91 0.31 -3.59
C VAL A 14 -9.71 0.32 -2.66
N LEU A 15 -9.44 1.46 -2.03
CA LEU A 15 -8.43 1.56 -0.99
C LEU A 15 -9.08 1.45 0.39
N VAL A 16 -8.69 0.42 1.15
CA VAL A 16 -9.12 0.22 2.54
C VAL A 16 -7.99 0.64 3.47
N LYS A 17 -8.33 1.43 4.50
CA LYS A 17 -7.40 1.89 5.54
C LYS A 17 -7.80 1.27 6.87
N THR A 18 -6.91 0.44 7.42
CA THR A 18 -7.11 -0.20 8.72
C THR A 18 -6.12 0.36 9.73
N TYR A 19 -6.66 0.87 10.83
CA TYR A 19 -5.89 1.47 11.91
C TYR A 19 -5.88 0.54 13.11
N SER A 20 -4.71 0.32 13.70
CA SER A 20 -4.57 -0.48 14.91
C SER A 20 -3.66 0.22 15.93
N SER A 21 -3.90 -0.07 17.21
CA SER A 21 -2.99 0.33 18.27
C SER A 21 -3.10 -0.63 19.46
N LYS A 22 -2.09 -0.62 20.33
CA LYS A 22 -2.15 -1.32 21.62
C LYS A 22 -2.67 -0.40 22.72
N GLY A 23 -3.41 -0.97 23.65
CA GLY A 23 -3.98 -0.27 24.81
C GLY A 23 -4.18 -1.21 25.98
N ARG A 24 -4.33 -0.66 27.19
CA ARG A 24 -4.57 -1.47 28.40
C ARG A 24 -5.94 -2.16 28.37
N ASN A 25 -6.89 -1.56 27.67
CA ASN A 25 -8.22 -2.10 27.42
C ASN A 25 -8.69 -1.68 26.01
N PHE A 26 -9.75 -2.33 25.53
CA PHE A 26 -10.30 -2.11 24.19
C PHE A 26 -10.60 -0.63 23.91
N GLN A 27 -11.26 0.06 24.85
CA GLN A 27 -11.63 1.47 24.67
C GLN A 27 -10.41 2.39 24.51
N SER A 28 -9.34 2.16 25.29
CA SER A 28 -8.09 2.91 25.17
C SER A 28 -7.34 2.63 23.86
N ALA A 29 -7.37 1.38 23.39
CA ALA A 29 -6.78 0.98 22.11
C ALA A 29 -7.57 1.62 20.95
N LEU A 30 -8.90 1.54 20.99
CA LEU A 30 -9.77 2.13 19.98
C LEU A 30 -9.57 3.65 19.88
N LYS A 31 -9.57 4.36 21.01
CA LYS A 31 -9.34 5.81 21.04
C LYS A 31 -7.96 6.19 20.46
N SER A 32 -6.95 5.38 20.74
CA SER A 32 -5.59 5.61 20.25
C SER A 32 -5.48 5.32 18.74
N ALA A 33 -6.13 4.26 18.25
CA ALA A 33 -6.21 3.93 16.83
C ALA A 33 -6.99 4.99 16.03
N GLN A 34 -8.09 5.52 16.58
CA GLN A 34 -8.84 6.64 16.00
C GLN A 34 -8.05 7.94 15.95
N GLY A 35 -7.03 8.09 16.81
CA GLY A 35 -6.15 9.26 16.83
C GLY A 35 -5.04 9.22 15.78
N ILE A 36 -4.92 8.13 15.00
CA ILE A 36 -3.97 7.99 13.90
C ILE A 36 -4.50 8.75 12.69
N ASN A 37 -3.69 9.67 12.18
CA ASN A 37 -3.97 10.43 10.97
C ASN A 37 -2.99 10.01 9.88
N TYR A 38 -3.52 9.64 8.72
CA TYR A 38 -2.75 9.25 7.56
C TYR A 38 -3.37 9.83 6.29
N ASN A 39 -2.54 10.53 5.52
CA ASN A 39 -2.96 11.15 4.27
C ASN A 39 -2.35 10.41 3.08
N TYR A 40 -3.09 10.47 1.98
CA TYR A 40 -2.61 10.10 0.66
C TYR A 40 -3.26 11.05 -0.33
N GLN A 41 -2.63 11.24 -1.48
CA GLN A 41 -3.16 12.07 -2.56
C GLN A 41 -3.52 11.18 -3.75
N GLN A 42 -4.63 11.48 -4.39
CA GLN A 42 -5.01 10.87 -5.66
C GLN A 42 -5.12 11.97 -6.70
N VAL A 43 -4.33 11.85 -7.77
CA VAL A 43 -4.42 12.70 -8.96
C VAL A 43 -4.56 11.77 -10.15
N ASP A 44 -5.74 11.79 -10.78
CA ASP A 44 -6.13 10.85 -11.84
C ASP A 44 -5.94 9.38 -11.41
N SER A 45 -5.02 8.67 -12.05
CA SER A 45 -4.64 7.28 -11.77
C SER A 45 -3.43 7.14 -10.84
N VAL A 46 -2.85 8.25 -10.38
CA VAL A 46 -1.66 8.25 -9.51
C VAL A 46 -2.10 8.35 -8.05
N LEU A 47 -1.62 7.40 -7.24
CA LEU A 47 -1.79 7.40 -5.79
C LEU A 47 -0.44 7.69 -5.14
N ALA A 48 -0.33 8.84 -4.48
CA ALA A 48 0.84 9.23 -3.70
C ALA A 48 0.57 9.02 -2.22
N PHE A 49 1.39 8.17 -1.59
CA PHE A 49 1.25 7.77 -0.20
C PHE A 49 2.26 8.52 0.68
N ASP A 50 1.81 9.12 1.77
CA ASP A 50 2.72 9.70 2.74
C ASP A 50 3.58 8.59 3.36
N ARG A 51 4.89 8.83 3.51
CA ARG A 51 5.84 7.88 4.11
C ARG A 51 5.60 7.68 5.61
N THR A 52 5.07 8.71 6.29
CA THR A 52 4.91 8.76 7.74
C THR A 52 3.45 8.92 8.12
N MET A 53 3.03 8.22 9.17
CA MET A 53 1.77 8.52 9.83
C MET A 53 1.96 9.60 10.90
N HIS A 54 0.91 10.34 11.19
CA HIS A 54 0.89 11.31 12.27
C HIS A 54 -0.08 10.85 13.35
N VAL A 55 0.21 11.18 14.61
CA VAL A 55 -0.70 10.93 15.72
C VAL A 55 -1.13 12.28 16.28
N SER A 56 -2.40 12.41 16.64
CA SER A 56 -2.94 13.63 17.24
C SER A 56 -2.15 14.05 18.49
N ARG A 57 -1.99 15.37 18.70
CA ARG A 57 -1.31 15.91 19.88
C ARG A 57 -1.98 15.35 21.15
N ASN A 58 -1.16 14.88 22.11
CA ASN A 58 -1.56 14.25 23.37
C ASN A 58 -1.97 12.77 23.33
N VAL A 59 -1.71 12.04 22.23
CA VAL A 59 -1.82 10.57 22.22
C VAL A 59 -0.43 9.95 22.37
N LEU A 60 -0.28 9.04 23.34
CA LEU A 60 0.97 8.29 23.54
C LEU A 60 1.22 7.34 22.37
N TRP A 61 2.46 7.26 21.90
CA TRP A 61 2.86 6.22 20.95
C TRP A 61 2.82 4.84 21.64
N ARG A 62 1.96 3.95 21.16
CA ARG A 62 1.69 2.61 21.69
C ARG A 62 1.43 1.63 20.55
N ASP A 63 2.45 1.47 19.71
CA ASP A 63 2.42 0.51 18.60
C ASP A 63 1.26 0.82 17.63
N GLN A 64 1.10 2.11 17.30
CA GLN A 64 0.16 2.53 16.27
C GLN A 64 0.67 2.03 14.91
N GLU A 65 -0.21 1.34 14.20
CA GLU A 65 0.05 0.86 12.86
C GLU A 65 -1.09 1.28 11.94
N ILE A 66 -0.72 1.60 10.69
CA ILE A 66 -1.68 1.69 9.61
C ILE A 66 -1.34 0.66 8.54
N ARG A 67 -2.38 -0.08 8.16
CA ARG A 67 -2.40 -1.04 7.07
C ARG A 67 -3.28 -0.51 5.96
N LEU A 68 -2.69 -0.35 4.79
CA LEU A 68 -3.37 -0.01 3.57
C LEU A 68 -3.59 -1.29 2.76
N THR A 69 -4.79 -1.46 2.23
CA THR A 69 -5.11 -2.57 1.32
C THR A 69 -5.72 -1.97 0.07
N LEU A 70 -4.93 -1.90 -1.01
CA LEU A 70 -5.40 -1.48 -2.31
C LEU A 70 -5.97 -2.69 -3.04
N ARG A 71 -7.29 -2.71 -3.21
CA ARG A 71 -7.96 -3.76 -3.95
C ARG A 71 -8.14 -3.33 -5.39
N VAL A 72 -7.71 -4.15 -6.35
CA VAL A 72 -7.79 -3.84 -7.78
C VAL A 72 -8.48 -4.95 -8.58
N PRO A 73 -9.25 -4.61 -9.62
CA PRO A 73 -9.90 -5.60 -10.47
C PRO A 73 -8.89 -6.45 -11.24
N LEU A 74 -9.36 -7.61 -11.74
CA LEU A 74 -8.58 -8.44 -12.65
C LEU A 74 -8.13 -7.65 -13.88
N ASN A 75 -6.95 -7.99 -14.41
CA ASN A 75 -6.34 -7.36 -15.59
C ASN A 75 -5.95 -5.88 -15.42
N THR A 76 -6.08 -5.32 -14.23
CA THR A 76 -5.58 -3.98 -13.93
C THR A 76 -4.05 -3.97 -14.00
N ARG A 77 -3.50 -3.01 -14.73
CA ARG A 77 -2.05 -2.73 -14.74
C ARG A 77 -1.73 -1.72 -13.66
N LEU A 78 -0.68 -2.01 -12.90
CA LEU A 78 -0.16 -1.17 -11.84
C LEU A 78 1.29 -0.83 -12.15
N VAL A 79 1.67 0.40 -11.81
CA VAL A 79 3.04 0.87 -11.91
C VAL A 79 3.46 1.31 -10.52
N PHE A 80 4.56 0.75 -10.03
CA PHE A 80 5.11 1.06 -8.72
C PHE A 80 6.44 1.79 -8.90
N ASP A 81 6.66 2.85 -8.13
CA ASP A 81 8.02 3.37 -7.95
C ASP A 81 8.88 2.26 -7.30
N GLY A 82 10.15 2.14 -7.70
CA GLY A 82 11.04 1.10 -7.15
C GLY A 82 11.23 1.20 -5.62
N ASP A 83 10.99 2.39 -5.09
CA ASP A 83 10.94 2.73 -3.67
C ASP A 83 9.66 2.22 -2.96
N MET A 84 8.69 1.63 -3.63
CA MET A 84 7.50 1.09 -2.94
C MET A 84 7.75 -0.27 -2.30
N ASP A 85 8.83 -0.96 -2.66
CA ASP A 85 9.13 -2.33 -2.24
C ASP A 85 9.17 -2.47 -0.71
N TRP A 86 9.75 -1.50 0.00
CA TRP A 86 9.90 -1.54 1.46
C TRP A 86 8.56 -1.51 2.21
N TYR A 87 7.52 -0.95 1.58
CA TYR A 87 6.18 -0.84 2.16
C TYR A 87 5.23 -1.93 1.73
N LEU A 88 5.47 -2.52 0.56
CA LEU A 88 4.66 -3.61 0.05
C LEU A 88 4.86 -4.86 0.91
N ARG A 89 3.78 -5.64 1.01
CA ARG A 89 3.81 -6.98 1.59
C ARG A 89 3.20 -7.93 0.59
N ASP A 90 3.74 -9.14 0.59
CA ASP A 90 3.33 -10.25 -0.28
C ASP A 90 3.57 -9.99 -1.78
N VAL A 91 4.30 -8.91 -2.10
CA VAL A 91 4.77 -8.58 -3.44
C VAL A 91 6.25 -8.24 -3.33
N ASN A 92 7.08 -8.95 -4.09
CA ASN A 92 8.51 -8.68 -4.20
C ASN A 92 8.78 -7.94 -5.51
N LEU A 93 9.00 -6.62 -5.44
CA LEU A 93 9.22 -5.83 -6.64
C LEU A 93 10.57 -6.15 -7.30
N TRP A 94 11.54 -6.65 -6.53
CA TRP A 94 12.87 -7.00 -7.04
C TRP A 94 12.86 -8.11 -8.06
N GLU A 95 11.95 -9.09 -7.93
CA GLU A 95 11.81 -10.19 -8.89
C GLU A 95 11.37 -9.71 -10.27
N CYS A 96 10.68 -8.58 -10.34
CA CYS A 96 10.25 -7.98 -11.59
C CYS A 96 11.29 -7.01 -12.19
N ARG A 97 12.42 -6.78 -11.52
CA ARG A 97 13.40 -5.78 -11.93
C ARG A 97 14.42 -6.37 -12.93
N PRO A 98 14.58 -5.78 -14.12
CA PRO A 98 15.68 -6.12 -15.02
C PRO A 98 17.06 -5.81 -14.41
N GLU A 99 18.08 -6.60 -14.74
CA GLU A 99 19.44 -6.43 -14.18
C GLU A 99 20.11 -5.08 -14.52
N ASN A 100 19.68 -4.42 -15.60
CA ASN A 100 20.30 -3.21 -16.14
C ASN A 100 19.48 -1.92 -15.91
N VAL A 101 18.55 -1.91 -14.95
CA VAL A 101 17.78 -0.71 -14.61
C VAL A 101 18.11 -0.19 -13.20
N SER A 102 18.01 1.12 -13.04
CA SER A 102 18.21 1.78 -11.75
C SER A 102 17.22 1.29 -10.69
N HIS A 103 17.58 1.43 -9.41
CA HIS A 103 16.78 0.98 -8.28
C HIS A 103 15.41 1.68 -8.21
N ASP A 104 15.36 2.95 -8.61
CA ASP A 104 14.18 3.80 -8.63
C ASP A 104 13.33 3.63 -9.88
N ALA A 105 13.75 2.77 -10.83
CA ALA A 105 13.01 2.54 -12.05
C ALA A 105 11.59 2.04 -11.75
N PRO A 106 10.57 2.56 -12.46
CA PRO A 106 9.20 2.13 -12.28
C PRO A 106 9.04 0.67 -12.71
N LEU A 107 8.24 -0.08 -11.95
CA LEU A 107 7.99 -1.49 -12.16
C LEU A 107 6.54 -1.73 -12.55
N HIS A 108 6.36 -2.45 -13.65
CA HIS A 108 5.05 -2.75 -14.21
C HIS A 108 4.59 -4.12 -13.74
N MET A 109 3.36 -4.16 -13.24
CA MET A 109 2.73 -5.39 -12.79
C MET A 109 1.27 -5.44 -13.23
N LYS A 110 0.70 -6.64 -13.28
CA LYS A 110 -0.68 -6.87 -13.64
C LYS A 110 -1.36 -7.76 -12.61
N MET A 111 -2.58 -7.39 -12.23
CA MET A 111 -3.42 -8.22 -11.36
C MET A 111 -3.99 -9.40 -12.15
N THR A 112 -3.71 -10.62 -11.69
CA THR A 112 -4.20 -11.88 -12.24
C THR A 112 -5.07 -12.61 -11.20
N ASN A 113 -5.58 -13.79 -11.54
CA ASN A 113 -6.34 -14.61 -10.60
C ASN A 113 -5.47 -15.14 -9.45
N GLU A 114 -4.17 -15.23 -9.66
CA GLU A 114 -3.20 -15.76 -8.70
C GLU A 114 -2.56 -14.65 -7.85
N GLY A 115 -2.87 -13.38 -8.13
CA GLY A 115 -2.29 -12.21 -7.47
C GLY A 115 -1.60 -11.27 -8.45
N LEU A 116 -0.65 -10.48 -7.97
CA LEU A 116 0.15 -9.62 -8.83
C LEU A 116 1.29 -10.40 -9.49
N GLN A 117 1.43 -10.19 -10.80
CA GLN A 117 2.52 -10.75 -11.59
C GLN A 117 3.25 -9.64 -12.34
N CYS A 118 4.55 -9.82 -12.59
CA CYS A 118 5.35 -8.89 -13.37
C CYS A 118 4.77 -8.76 -14.80
N ASP A 119 4.51 -7.54 -15.26
CA ASP A 119 4.04 -7.28 -16.62
C ASP A 119 5.25 -6.94 -17.50
N THR A 120 5.78 -7.94 -18.20
CA THR A 120 6.93 -7.79 -19.11
C THR A 120 6.55 -7.18 -20.46
N LEU A 121 5.28 -6.84 -20.68
CA LEU A 121 4.77 -6.36 -21.98
C LEU A 121 5.04 -4.87 -22.26
N VAL A 122 5.90 -4.21 -21.46
CA VAL A 122 6.34 -2.83 -21.71
C VAL A 122 7.76 -2.82 -22.26
N VAL A 123 7.94 -3.43 -23.44
CA VAL A 123 9.06 -3.13 -24.33
C VAL A 123 8.46 -2.68 -25.65
N LYS A 124 8.44 -1.36 -25.86
CA LYS A 124 8.40 -0.73 -27.18
C LYS A 124 9.32 0.47 -27.19
#